data_AF-A0A5N6H4P8-F1
#
_entry.id   AF-A0A5N6H4P8-F1
#
_cell.length_a   1.000
_cell.length_b   1.000
_cell.length_c   1.000
_cell.angle_alpha   90.00
_cell.angle_beta   90.00
_cell.angle_gamma   90.00
#
_symmetry.space_group_name_H-M   'P 1'
#
loop_
_entity.id
_entity.type
_entity.pdbx_description
1 polymer ?
#
loop_
_entity_poly.entity_id
_entity_poly.type
_entity_poly.pdbx_seq_one_letter_code
_entity_poly.pdbx_strand_id
1 'polypeptide(L)'
;MGESEFRCALCGTSFNIARIRTINEPFSAAWSNEDPQHFVSALDEDDDKKYGDCSTAETGCVWAIRKCEDIRTGTDEQDAPEYRYLFFDMVDGQLPTVGQAVPMGEPLEEKAGRFGVRRVHLEHIAGPGCCSTLGYSGADISLEEMRGCQTGQGLVHNDSGDEEPSPDDLECEINSDYFLSGLVDCMPFPEVGGAGVSPARHQYDWIEPADPFDDWFEPYMAVPFHPWCFGVYMKLCKLRLGHVEINKLVDYFDNIESYPLQYREEPDPAVQKAADENWVHISGDEWLAANPFYVPKLREILGRAMDTGPSFSPQDGAFEPLISMDKNTSDPFAGLPQEILDMIIDNLSTKDIASLRLVSRKFYQLHVSLWYRLIQEDMPWLWEVWSDEKPYFWATVTEGDIQQNKGETRIEFGKEKIMTHTINVDEHLAKWTMPIPAPRRTNWFLLYTDVKRHWSKLRGLWNRRRIWNYQQGLIASLKMHILSSDDHTA
;
A
#
# COMPACT_ATOMS: atom_id res chain seq x y z
N MET A 1 -11.64 -2.83 23.35
CA MET A 1 -12.69 -2.99 22.32
C MET A 1 -11.99 -3.74 21.22
N GLY A 2 -12.39 -4.99 20.97
CA GLY A 2 -11.71 -5.86 20.02
C GLY A 2 -11.78 -5.25 18.62
N GLU A 3 -10.67 -5.29 17.89
CA GLU A 3 -10.67 -4.93 16.47
C GLU A 3 -11.55 -5.95 15.72
N SER A 4 -12.51 -5.49 14.91
CA SER A 4 -13.33 -6.40 14.11
C SER A 4 -12.62 -6.89 12.84
N GLU A 5 -11.44 -6.37 12.50
CA GLU A 5 -10.69 -6.77 11.30
C GLU A 5 -9.24 -7.09 11.65
N PHE A 6 -8.64 -8.10 11.00
CA PHE A 6 -7.19 -8.27 11.08
C PHE A 6 -6.48 -7.09 10.41
N ARG A 7 -5.39 -6.65 11.06
CA ARG A 7 -4.48 -5.65 10.51
C ARG A 7 -3.15 -6.30 10.16
N CYS A 8 -2.48 -5.74 9.17
CA CYS A 8 -1.14 -6.19 8.80
C CYS A 8 -0.15 -5.95 9.94
N ALA A 9 0.45 -7.01 10.47
CA ALA A 9 1.41 -6.94 11.57
C ALA A 9 2.63 -6.04 11.24
N LEU A 10 2.94 -5.92 9.95
CA LEU A 10 4.11 -5.19 9.44
C LEU A 10 3.84 -3.73 9.05
N CYS A 11 2.61 -3.22 9.17
CA CYS A 11 2.33 -1.80 8.92
C CYS A 11 1.09 -1.21 9.63
N GLY A 12 0.27 -2.03 10.31
CA GLY A 12 -0.90 -1.59 11.05
C GLY A 12 -2.11 -1.13 10.22
N THR A 13 -2.14 -1.37 8.90
CA THR A 13 -3.32 -1.07 8.06
C THR A 13 -4.18 -2.32 7.85
N SER A 14 -5.48 -2.11 7.66
CA SER A 14 -6.43 -3.20 7.33
C SER A 14 -6.13 -3.81 5.96
N PHE A 15 -6.56 -5.05 5.77
CA PHE A 15 -6.69 -5.72 4.47
C PHE A 15 -8.05 -5.44 3.83
N ASN A 16 -9.03 -5.01 4.62
CA ASN A 16 -10.41 -4.90 4.20
C ASN A 16 -10.67 -3.48 3.66
N ILE A 17 -9.83 -3.06 2.71
CA ILE A 17 -9.90 -1.74 2.09
C ILE A 17 -10.82 -1.81 0.87
N ALA A 18 -11.93 -1.06 0.90
CA ALA A 18 -12.88 -0.96 -0.19
C ALA A 18 -12.50 0.12 -1.23
N ARG A 19 -13.03 -0.03 -2.45
CA ARG A 19 -12.86 0.96 -3.52
C ARG A 19 -14.18 1.24 -4.24
N ILE A 20 -14.47 2.53 -4.38
CA ILE A 20 -15.61 3.06 -5.12
C ILE A 20 -15.11 3.54 -6.48
N ARG A 21 -15.45 2.83 -7.56
CA ARG A 21 -14.96 3.19 -8.90
C ARG A 21 -15.60 4.46 -9.46
N THR A 22 -14.97 5.03 -10.47
CA THR A 22 -15.59 6.06 -11.32
C THR A 22 -16.49 5.43 -12.39
N ILE A 23 -17.36 6.25 -13.00
CA ILE A 23 -18.31 5.78 -14.01
C ILE A 23 -17.65 5.19 -15.26
N ASN A 24 -16.42 5.63 -15.58
CA ASN A 24 -15.69 5.22 -16.78
C ASN A 24 -14.86 3.94 -16.56
N GLU A 25 -14.73 3.50 -15.32
CA GLU A 25 -14.02 2.27 -14.99
C GLU A 25 -14.93 1.04 -15.09
N PRO A 26 -14.38 -0.13 -15.42
CA PRO A 26 -15.16 -1.36 -15.48
C PRO A 26 -15.69 -1.77 -14.10
N PHE A 27 -16.72 -2.61 -14.09
CA PHE A 27 -17.35 -3.14 -12.88
C PHE A 27 -16.39 -3.87 -11.93
N SER A 28 -15.30 -4.44 -12.46
CA SER A 28 -14.25 -5.10 -11.70
C SER A 28 -13.28 -4.14 -11.00
N ALA A 29 -13.44 -2.82 -11.18
CA ALA A 29 -12.65 -1.81 -10.50
C ALA A 29 -13.28 -1.35 -9.17
N ALA A 30 -14.42 -1.91 -8.78
CA ALA A 30 -15.04 -1.68 -7.47
C ALA A 30 -15.00 -2.98 -6.66
N TRP A 31 -14.82 -2.83 -5.35
CA TRP A 31 -14.85 -3.92 -4.38
C TRP A 31 -15.30 -3.39 -3.01
N SER A 32 -15.85 -4.29 -2.21
CA SER A 32 -16.22 -4.01 -0.81
C SER A 32 -15.06 -4.36 0.13
N ASN A 33 -15.20 -4.03 1.41
CA ASN A 33 -14.25 -4.41 2.45
C ASN A 33 -14.30 -5.91 2.78
N GLU A 34 -15.40 -6.60 2.47
CA GLU A 34 -15.61 -8.02 2.82
C GLU A 34 -15.33 -8.98 1.66
N ASP A 35 -15.51 -8.53 0.42
CA ASP A 35 -15.42 -9.38 -0.77
C ASP A 35 -14.91 -8.58 -1.99
N PRO A 36 -13.85 -9.08 -2.68
CA PRO A 36 -13.27 -8.43 -3.85
C PRO A 36 -14.18 -8.44 -5.09
N GLN A 37 -15.27 -9.21 -5.09
CA GLN A 37 -16.25 -9.30 -6.19
C GLN A 37 -17.51 -8.45 -5.94
N HIS A 38 -17.67 -7.93 -4.73
CA HIS A 38 -18.79 -7.05 -4.36
C HIS A 38 -18.45 -5.57 -4.64
N PHE A 39 -19.23 -4.64 -4.08
CA PHE A 39 -19.05 -3.21 -4.24
C PHE A 39 -19.75 -2.50 -3.08
N VAL A 40 -19.34 -1.26 -2.80
CA VAL A 40 -20.07 -0.40 -1.86
C VAL A 40 -21.45 -0.10 -2.43
N SER A 41 -22.48 -0.56 -1.74
CA SER A 41 -23.87 -0.49 -2.14
C SER A 41 -24.66 0.52 -1.30
N ALA A 42 -25.85 0.90 -1.77
CA ALA A 42 -26.74 1.77 -1.00
C ALA A 42 -27.23 1.13 0.30
N LEU A 43 -27.09 -0.19 0.48
CA LEU A 43 -27.50 -0.89 1.71
C LEU A 43 -26.46 -0.74 2.83
N ASP A 44 -25.23 -0.38 2.48
CA ASP A 44 -24.11 -0.20 3.42
C ASP A 44 -24.15 1.18 4.09
N GLU A 45 -24.99 2.09 3.57
CA GLU A 45 -25.32 3.34 4.24
C GLU A 45 -26.27 3.05 5.41
N ASP A 46 -25.75 3.15 6.63
CA ASP A 46 -26.54 3.09 7.87
C ASP A 46 -27.32 4.40 8.05
N ASP A 47 -28.62 4.31 8.32
CA ASP A 47 -29.46 5.48 8.53
C ASP A 47 -29.06 6.25 9.82
N ASP A 48 -28.40 5.58 10.78
CA ASP A 48 -27.93 6.16 12.05
C ASP A 48 -26.46 6.64 12.01
N LYS A 49 -25.63 6.15 11.07
CA LYS A 49 -24.23 6.55 10.90
C LYS A 49 -23.99 7.20 9.53
N LYS A 50 -23.57 8.46 9.52
CA LYS A 50 -23.20 9.17 8.28
C LYS A 50 -21.82 8.75 7.78
N TYR A 51 -21.78 8.00 6.69
CA TYR A 51 -20.55 7.63 5.99
C TYR A 51 -20.15 8.62 4.87
N GLY A 52 -20.45 9.91 5.07
CA GLY A 52 -20.27 10.97 4.09
C GLY A 52 -21.57 11.34 3.37
N ASP A 53 -21.83 12.64 3.23
CA ASP A 53 -23.06 13.17 2.61
C ASP A 53 -22.91 13.25 1.07
N CYS A 54 -22.88 12.10 0.39
CA CYS A 54 -22.74 12.07 -1.08
C CYS A 54 -24.08 12.38 -1.79
N SER A 55 -24.01 13.18 -2.87
CA SER A 55 -25.16 13.44 -3.73
C SER A 55 -24.76 13.76 -5.16
N THR A 56 -25.65 13.55 -6.12
CA THR A 56 -25.39 13.91 -7.52
C THR A 56 -25.15 15.39 -7.71
N ALA A 57 -25.82 16.24 -6.93
CA ALA A 57 -25.70 17.69 -7.06
C ALA A 57 -24.38 18.23 -6.49
N GLU A 58 -23.94 17.73 -5.34
CA GLU A 58 -22.81 18.31 -4.60
C GLU A 58 -21.49 17.59 -4.87
N THR A 59 -21.50 16.26 -4.85
CA THR A 59 -20.28 15.44 -5.00
C THR A 59 -20.12 14.88 -6.41
N GLY A 60 -21.19 14.91 -7.21
CA GLY A 60 -21.25 14.28 -8.53
C GLY A 60 -21.37 12.76 -8.46
N CYS A 61 -21.57 12.19 -7.27
CA CYS A 61 -21.78 10.75 -7.11
C CYS A 61 -23.14 10.34 -7.66
N VAL A 62 -23.23 9.10 -8.15
CA VAL A 62 -24.46 8.51 -8.67
C VAL A 62 -24.57 7.06 -8.21
N TRP A 63 -25.76 6.49 -8.29
CA TRP A 63 -25.93 5.05 -8.17
C TRP A 63 -25.86 4.40 -9.56
N ALA A 64 -25.18 3.27 -9.70
CA ALA A 64 -25.27 2.41 -10.89
C ALA A 64 -26.04 1.13 -10.57
N ILE A 65 -27.00 0.78 -11.44
CA ILE A 65 -27.82 -0.42 -11.25
C ILE A 65 -27.01 -1.66 -11.66
N ARG A 66 -26.66 -2.52 -10.70
CA ARG A 66 -25.90 -3.75 -10.94
C ARG A 66 -26.76 -4.96 -11.27
N LYS A 67 -27.99 -5.00 -10.76
CA LYS A 67 -28.97 -6.04 -11.06
C LYS A 67 -30.36 -5.45 -11.22
N CYS A 68 -31.06 -5.90 -12.25
CA CYS A 68 -32.45 -5.55 -12.52
C CYS A 68 -33.45 -6.63 -12.03
N GLU A 69 -32.99 -7.56 -11.19
CA GLU A 69 -33.85 -8.53 -10.54
C GLU A 69 -34.71 -7.83 -9.48
N ASP A 70 -35.97 -8.25 -9.37
CA ASP A 70 -36.95 -7.72 -8.41
C ASP A 70 -37.17 -6.19 -8.51
N ILE A 71 -37.07 -5.60 -9.70
CA ILE A 71 -37.48 -4.19 -9.89
C ILE A 71 -38.96 -4.06 -9.55
N ARG A 72 -39.25 -3.14 -8.64
CA ARG A 72 -40.60 -2.84 -8.20
C ARG A 72 -41.16 -1.68 -9.02
N THR A 73 -42.32 -1.86 -9.65
CA THR A 73 -43.04 -0.71 -10.22
C THR A 73 -43.77 -0.02 -9.07
N GLY A 74 -43.53 1.27 -8.87
CA GLY A 74 -44.16 2.02 -7.78
C GLY A 74 -45.66 2.11 -7.95
N THR A 75 -46.37 2.00 -6.84
CA THR A 75 -47.82 2.22 -6.72
C THR A 75 -48.09 3.47 -5.90
N ASP A 76 -49.32 3.97 -5.85
CA ASP A 76 -49.70 5.06 -4.94
C ASP A 76 -49.98 4.54 -3.49
N GLU A 77 -49.69 3.27 -3.23
CA GLU A 77 -49.85 2.59 -1.94
C GLU A 77 -48.46 2.26 -1.39
N GLN A 78 -48.16 2.70 -0.16
CA GLN A 78 -46.84 2.54 0.44
C GLN A 78 -46.67 1.14 1.03
N ASP A 79 -46.40 0.18 0.14
CA ASP A 79 -46.36 -1.24 0.46
C ASP A 79 -44.93 -1.81 0.43
N ALA A 80 -43.91 -1.02 0.06
CA ALA A 80 -42.52 -1.42 0.09
C ALA A 80 -41.89 -1.21 1.48
N PRO A 81 -41.07 -2.16 1.97
CA PRO A 81 -40.21 -1.88 3.12
C PRO A 81 -39.20 -0.81 2.72
N GLU A 82 -39.35 0.40 3.28
CA GLU A 82 -38.54 1.59 2.95
C GLU A 82 -37.03 1.29 3.02
N TYR A 83 -36.59 0.52 4.01
CA TYR A 83 -35.18 0.18 4.20
C TYR A 83 -34.59 -0.70 3.07
N ARG A 84 -35.39 -1.33 2.20
CA ARG A 84 -34.89 -2.26 1.17
C ARG A 84 -34.75 -1.66 -0.22
N TYR A 85 -35.52 -0.63 -0.55
CA TYR A 85 -35.64 -0.11 -1.90
C TYR A 85 -35.39 1.40 -1.94
N LEU A 86 -34.67 1.85 -2.97
CA LEU A 86 -34.67 3.25 -3.37
C LEU A 86 -35.49 3.41 -4.65
N PHE A 87 -36.36 4.43 -4.68
CA PHE A 87 -37.21 4.72 -5.83
C PHE A 87 -36.64 5.86 -6.67
N PHE A 88 -36.82 5.73 -7.99
CA PHE A 88 -36.37 6.69 -9.00
C PHE A 88 -37.48 6.94 -10.02
N ASP A 89 -37.49 8.13 -10.62
CA ASP A 89 -38.44 8.46 -11.68
C ASP A 89 -38.16 7.65 -12.95
N MET A 90 -39.20 7.07 -13.56
CA MET A 90 -39.07 6.37 -14.85
C MET A 90 -38.82 7.38 -15.98
N VAL A 91 -37.80 7.11 -16.80
CA VAL A 91 -37.54 7.86 -18.03
C VAL A 91 -38.35 7.22 -19.16
N ASP A 92 -39.24 7.99 -19.77
CA ASP A 92 -40.11 7.56 -20.88
C ASP A 92 -40.96 6.30 -20.58
N GLY A 93 -41.26 6.05 -19.30
CA GLY A 93 -42.03 4.88 -18.86
C GLY A 93 -41.32 3.54 -19.05
N GLN A 94 -40.01 3.54 -19.28
CA GLN A 94 -39.22 2.33 -19.43
C GLN A 94 -38.61 1.88 -18.10
N LEU A 95 -38.53 0.55 -17.93
CA LEU A 95 -37.79 -0.06 -16.82
C LEU A 95 -36.28 0.17 -17.00
N PRO A 96 -35.52 0.28 -15.90
CA PRO A 96 -34.09 0.52 -15.98
C PRO A 96 -33.31 -0.68 -16.51
N THR A 97 -32.12 -0.41 -17.03
CA THR A 97 -31.18 -1.45 -17.49
C THR A 97 -29.95 -1.53 -16.59
N VAL A 98 -29.29 -2.70 -16.55
CA VAL A 98 -28.01 -2.87 -15.84
C VAL A 98 -26.98 -1.89 -16.39
N GLY A 99 -26.22 -1.26 -15.50
CA GLY A 99 -25.24 -0.22 -15.80
C GLY A 99 -25.83 1.19 -15.94
N GLN A 100 -27.16 1.35 -15.93
CA GLN A 100 -27.77 2.66 -15.93
C GLN A 100 -27.44 3.41 -14.64
N ALA A 101 -27.00 4.66 -14.79
CA ALA A 101 -26.81 5.58 -13.68
C ALA A 101 -28.14 6.24 -13.28
N VAL A 102 -28.41 6.31 -11.98
CA VAL A 102 -29.57 6.98 -11.38
C VAL A 102 -29.10 7.95 -10.29
N PRO A 103 -29.84 9.05 -10.05
CA PRO A 103 -29.38 10.10 -9.14
C PRO A 103 -29.25 9.61 -7.70
N MET A 104 -28.28 10.17 -6.98
CA MET A 104 -28.03 9.99 -5.55
C MET A 104 -28.46 11.25 -4.80
N GLY A 105 -29.21 11.08 -3.71
CA GLY A 105 -29.75 12.15 -2.89
C GLY A 105 -30.91 11.65 -2.04
N GLU A 106 -31.79 12.58 -1.63
CA GLU A 106 -32.97 12.27 -0.80
C GLU A 106 -33.82 11.14 -1.40
N PRO A 107 -34.13 10.08 -0.62
CA PRO A 107 -34.97 8.98 -1.07
C PRO A 107 -36.34 9.46 -1.54
N LEU A 108 -36.79 8.94 -2.68
CA LEU A 108 -38.13 9.22 -3.19
C LEU A 108 -39.15 8.24 -2.62
N GLU A 109 -40.36 8.75 -2.32
CA GLU A 109 -41.51 7.91 -1.97
C GLU A 109 -41.92 6.97 -3.13
N GLU A 110 -42.46 5.80 -2.79
CA GLU A 110 -43.14 4.91 -3.74
C GLU A 110 -44.35 5.63 -4.35
N LYS A 111 -44.36 5.81 -5.67
CA LYS A 111 -45.46 6.44 -6.44
C LYS A 111 -45.60 5.84 -7.82
N ALA A 112 -46.81 5.90 -8.38
CA ALA A 112 -47.02 5.59 -9.80
C ALA A 112 -46.12 6.45 -10.68
N GLY A 113 -45.45 5.85 -11.68
CA GLY A 113 -44.47 6.54 -12.52
C GLY A 113 -43.01 6.40 -12.05
N ARG A 114 -42.77 5.71 -10.93
CA ARG A 114 -41.43 5.40 -10.41
C ARG A 114 -41.11 3.91 -10.44
N PHE A 115 -39.82 3.59 -10.35
CA PHE A 115 -39.34 2.23 -10.15
C PHE A 115 -38.46 2.16 -8.91
N GLY A 116 -38.60 1.08 -8.15
CA GLY A 116 -37.80 0.77 -6.97
C GLY A 116 -36.73 -0.26 -7.31
N VAL A 117 -35.49 0.02 -6.92
CA VAL A 117 -34.36 -0.91 -7.02
C VAL A 117 -33.92 -1.27 -5.62
N ARG A 118 -33.61 -2.56 -5.39
CA ARG A 118 -33.07 -2.99 -4.08
C ARG A 118 -31.76 -2.26 -3.82
N ARG A 119 -31.59 -1.73 -2.60
CA ARG A 119 -30.39 -0.99 -2.17
C ARG A 119 -29.08 -1.75 -2.44
N VAL A 120 -29.08 -3.08 -2.25
CA VAL A 120 -27.94 -4.00 -2.53
C VAL A 120 -27.58 -4.09 -4.01
N HIS A 121 -28.50 -3.73 -4.91
CA HIS A 121 -28.27 -3.74 -6.35
C HIS A 121 -27.82 -2.37 -6.88
N LEU A 122 -27.68 -1.36 -6.01
CA LEU A 122 -27.24 -0.01 -6.36
C LEU A 122 -25.80 0.17 -5.92
N GLU A 123 -24.89 0.22 -6.88
CA GLU A 123 -23.46 0.48 -6.66
C GLU A 123 -23.19 1.98 -6.54
N HIS A 124 -22.45 2.38 -5.51
CA HIS A 124 -21.95 3.75 -5.37
C HIS A 124 -20.91 4.01 -6.48
N ILE A 125 -21.11 5.06 -7.27
CA ILE A 125 -20.14 5.53 -8.26
C ILE A 125 -19.57 6.88 -7.82
N ALA A 126 -18.25 6.93 -7.67
CA ALA A 126 -17.55 8.11 -7.19
C ALA A 126 -17.59 9.23 -8.22
N GLY A 127 -18.12 10.39 -7.81
CA GLY A 127 -17.95 11.66 -8.50
C GLY A 127 -16.65 12.38 -8.10
N PRO A 128 -16.31 13.50 -8.74
CA PRO A 128 -15.08 14.26 -8.44
C PRO A 128 -15.01 14.83 -7.02
N GLY A 129 -16.15 14.95 -6.33
CA GLY A 129 -16.23 15.40 -4.95
C GLY A 129 -16.65 14.30 -3.98
N CYS A 130 -16.49 13.02 -4.35
CA CYS A 130 -16.87 11.89 -3.50
C CYS A 130 -16.27 12.04 -2.10
N CYS A 131 -17.13 11.98 -1.09
CA CYS A 131 -16.75 12.10 0.31
C CYS A 131 -17.16 10.88 1.15
N SER A 132 -17.46 9.76 0.46
CA SER A 132 -17.83 8.51 1.12
C SER A 132 -16.65 7.96 1.94
N THR A 133 -16.94 7.49 3.15
CA THR A 133 -15.96 6.81 4.01
C THR A 133 -16.06 5.29 3.95
N LEU A 134 -16.99 4.75 3.16
CA LEU A 134 -17.18 3.31 2.94
C LEU A 134 -16.16 2.71 1.95
N GLY A 135 -15.45 3.53 1.18
CA GLY A 135 -14.41 3.06 0.27
C GLY A 135 -13.62 4.21 -0.34
N TYR A 136 -12.37 3.98 -0.72
CA TYR A 136 -11.57 5.02 -1.38
C TYR A 136 -12.12 5.33 -2.77
N SER A 137 -12.18 6.62 -3.08
CA SER A 137 -12.69 7.15 -4.34
C SER A 137 -11.73 6.87 -5.50
N GLY A 138 -12.24 6.24 -6.54
CA GLY A 138 -11.52 6.02 -7.79
C GLY A 138 -11.24 7.31 -8.57
N ALA A 139 -11.90 8.42 -8.22
CA ALA A 139 -11.57 9.74 -8.77
C ALA A 139 -10.23 10.26 -8.22
N ASP A 140 -9.84 9.80 -7.04
CA ASP A 140 -8.64 10.25 -6.35
C ASP A 140 -7.49 9.25 -6.54
N ILE A 141 -7.75 7.94 -6.51
CA ILE A 141 -6.71 6.90 -6.67
C ILE A 141 -7.08 5.88 -7.75
N SER A 142 -6.10 5.55 -8.61
CA SER A 142 -6.31 4.59 -9.70
C SER A 142 -6.41 3.15 -9.20
N LEU A 143 -7.07 2.29 -9.99
CA LEU A 143 -7.15 0.85 -9.77
C LEU A 143 -5.74 0.24 -9.63
N GLU A 144 -4.83 0.63 -10.51
CA GLU A 144 -3.46 0.11 -10.54
C GLU A 144 -2.65 0.57 -9.33
N GLU A 145 -2.85 1.80 -8.85
CA GLU A 145 -2.22 2.27 -7.62
C GLU A 145 -2.70 1.48 -6.40
N MET A 146 -3.97 1.04 -6.35
CA MET A 146 -4.50 0.26 -5.21
C MET A 146 -4.21 -1.24 -5.28
N ARG A 147 -3.57 -1.73 -6.34
CA ARG A 147 -3.37 -3.16 -6.57
C ARG A 147 -2.61 -3.83 -5.43
N GLY A 148 -3.25 -4.77 -4.74
CA GLY A 148 -2.69 -5.53 -3.62
C GLY A 148 -3.10 -5.00 -2.24
N CYS A 149 -3.90 -3.94 -2.14
CA CYS A 149 -4.33 -3.38 -0.84
C CYS A 149 -5.20 -4.32 -0.02
N GLN A 150 -5.90 -5.24 -0.68
CA GLN A 150 -6.65 -6.30 -0.02
C GLN A 150 -5.92 -7.63 0.06
N THR A 151 -4.74 -7.73 -0.55
CA THR A 151 -4.01 -8.99 -0.63
C THR A 151 -3.25 -9.22 0.67
N GLY A 152 -3.58 -10.31 1.35
CA GLY A 152 -2.89 -10.84 2.51
C GLY A 152 -2.00 -12.03 2.18
N GLN A 153 -1.00 -12.23 3.03
CA GLN A 153 -0.13 -13.41 3.11
C GLN A 153 0.20 -13.64 4.59
N GLY A 154 0.46 -14.89 4.97
CA GLY A 154 0.85 -15.27 6.32
C GLY A 154 2.27 -15.82 6.39
N LEU A 155 2.92 -15.69 7.54
CA LEU A 155 4.03 -16.56 7.95
C LEU A 155 3.43 -17.73 8.73
N VAL A 156 3.62 -18.94 8.24
CA VAL A 156 3.02 -20.17 8.74
C VAL A 156 4.10 -21.07 9.31
N HIS A 157 3.87 -21.62 10.50
CA HIS A 157 4.81 -22.56 11.12
C HIS A 157 4.88 -23.87 10.33
N ASN A 158 6.10 -24.37 10.12
CA ASN A 158 6.36 -25.62 9.44
C ASN A 158 6.34 -26.79 10.44
N ASP A 159 5.16 -27.36 10.67
CA ASP A 159 5.00 -28.51 11.57
C ASP A 159 5.68 -29.79 11.08
N SER A 160 5.92 -29.91 9.77
CA SER A 160 6.33 -31.18 9.17
C SER A 160 7.84 -31.39 9.18
N GLY A 161 8.68 -30.35 9.25
CA GLY A 161 10.15 -30.39 9.41
C GLY A 161 10.95 -31.15 8.35
N ASP A 162 10.28 -31.94 7.51
CA ASP A 162 10.80 -32.93 6.57
C ASP A 162 10.37 -32.59 5.12
N GLU A 163 9.77 -31.42 4.88
CA GLU A 163 9.38 -31.00 3.52
C GLU A 163 10.58 -30.43 2.76
N GLU A 164 10.84 -31.00 1.58
CA GLU A 164 11.85 -30.49 0.66
C GLU A 164 11.46 -29.07 0.21
N PRO A 165 12.42 -28.13 0.10
CA PRO A 165 12.14 -26.78 -0.36
C PRO A 165 11.35 -26.76 -1.67
N SER A 166 10.29 -25.96 -1.71
CA SER A 166 9.51 -25.74 -2.92
C SER A 166 10.29 -24.83 -3.89
N PRO A 167 10.12 -24.97 -5.22
CA PRO A 167 10.88 -24.19 -6.20
C PRO A 167 10.67 -22.66 -6.10
N ASP A 168 9.60 -22.23 -5.46
CA ASP A 168 9.23 -20.83 -5.22
C ASP A 168 9.60 -20.33 -3.81
N ASP A 169 10.23 -21.16 -2.96
CA ASP A 169 10.74 -20.76 -1.66
C ASP A 169 11.86 -19.72 -1.79
N LEU A 170 11.76 -18.68 -0.96
CA LEU A 170 12.80 -17.70 -0.77
C LEU A 170 13.93 -18.27 0.09
N GLU A 171 15.15 -17.76 -0.09
CA GLU A 171 16.32 -18.14 0.70
C GLU A 171 16.09 -18.03 2.22
N CYS A 172 15.26 -17.07 2.65
CA CYS A 172 14.93 -16.87 4.06
C CYS A 172 13.94 -17.90 4.63
N GLU A 173 13.20 -18.63 3.78
CA GLU A 173 12.28 -19.69 4.21
C GLU A 173 13.03 -21.02 4.42
N ILE A 174 14.06 -21.29 3.62
CA ILE A 174 14.77 -22.58 3.59
C ILE A 174 15.37 -22.97 4.96
N ASN A 175 15.83 -21.99 5.75
CA ASN A 175 16.43 -22.22 7.07
C ASN A 175 15.56 -21.68 8.21
N SER A 176 14.25 -21.53 7.98
CA SER A 176 13.30 -21.03 8.96
C SER A 176 12.33 -22.14 9.36
N ASP A 177 11.83 -22.06 10.59
CA ASP A 177 10.72 -22.88 11.06
C ASP A 177 9.38 -22.38 10.49
N TYR A 178 9.43 -21.36 9.63
CA TYR A 178 8.27 -20.72 9.03
C TYR A 178 8.44 -20.58 7.52
N PHE A 179 7.33 -20.70 6.80
CA PHE A 179 7.24 -20.43 5.37
C PHE A 179 6.10 -19.44 5.09
N LEU A 180 6.11 -18.83 3.92
CA LEU A 180 5.06 -17.91 3.49
C LEU A 180 3.83 -18.69 2.99
N SER A 181 2.62 -18.28 3.34
CA SER A 181 1.43 -18.87 2.73
C SER A 181 1.30 -18.46 1.25
N GLY A 182 0.32 -19.05 0.55
CA GLY A 182 -0.27 -18.43 -0.63
C GLY A 182 -0.92 -17.07 -0.33
N LEU A 183 -1.50 -16.45 -1.35
CA LEU A 183 -2.21 -15.18 -1.23
C LEU A 183 -3.70 -15.39 -0.93
N VAL A 184 -4.30 -14.41 -0.27
CA VAL A 184 -5.76 -14.28 -0.12
C VAL A 184 -6.15 -12.83 -0.37
N ASP A 185 -7.20 -12.59 -1.17
CA ASP A 185 -7.77 -11.26 -1.34
C ASP A 185 -8.95 -11.08 -0.35
N CYS A 186 -8.86 -10.04 0.51
CA CYS A 186 -9.68 -9.81 1.72
C CYS A 186 -9.40 -10.82 2.83
N MET A 187 -8.74 -10.37 3.89
CA MET A 187 -8.52 -11.24 5.05
C MET A 187 -9.85 -11.54 5.75
N PRO A 188 -10.04 -12.76 6.26
CA PRO A 188 -11.28 -13.12 6.95
C PRO A 188 -11.44 -12.27 8.21
N PHE A 189 -12.68 -12.02 8.62
CA PHE A 189 -12.93 -11.45 9.94
C PHE A 189 -12.53 -12.46 11.03
N PRO A 190 -12.09 -12.01 12.22
CA PRO A 190 -11.67 -12.90 13.31
C PRO A 190 -12.70 -13.99 13.65
N GLU A 191 -14.00 -13.71 13.52
CA GLU A 191 -15.09 -14.66 13.82
C GLU A 191 -15.18 -15.82 12.81
N VAL A 192 -14.63 -15.66 11.60
CA VAL A 192 -14.63 -16.70 10.56
C VAL A 192 -13.52 -17.73 10.80
N GLY A 193 -12.41 -17.31 11.43
CA GLY A 193 -11.31 -18.17 11.88
C GLY A 193 -10.25 -18.53 10.82
N GLY A 194 -10.54 -18.40 9.52
CA GLY A 194 -9.53 -18.67 8.49
C GLY A 194 -10.00 -18.43 7.06
N ALA A 195 -9.06 -18.55 6.12
CA ALA A 195 -9.33 -18.39 4.69
C ALA A 195 -8.46 -19.31 3.82
N GLY A 196 -8.99 -19.65 2.65
CA GLY A 196 -8.23 -20.36 1.62
C GLY A 196 -7.17 -19.44 1.01
N VAL A 197 -6.03 -20.01 0.63
CA VAL A 197 -4.94 -19.28 0.00
C VAL A 197 -4.53 -19.90 -1.33
N SER A 198 -4.09 -19.06 -2.26
CA SER A 198 -3.66 -19.48 -3.60
C SER A 198 -2.29 -18.88 -3.96
N PRO A 199 -1.30 -19.68 -4.42
CA PRO A 199 -1.34 -21.14 -4.48
C PRO A 199 -1.16 -21.77 -3.09
N ALA A 200 -1.52 -23.04 -2.97
CA ALA A 200 -1.14 -23.87 -1.83
C ALA A 200 0.38 -24.03 -1.78
N ARG A 201 0.99 -23.81 -0.61
CA ARG A 201 2.44 -23.96 -0.40
C ARG A 201 2.68 -24.92 0.76
N HIS A 202 3.66 -25.82 0.62
CA HIS A 202 3.98 -26.84 1.64
C HIS A 202 2.74 -27.65 2.08
N GLN A 203 1.85 -27.96 1.14
CA GLN A 203 0.55 -28.64 1.37
C GLN A 203 -0.49 -27.83 2.16
N TYR A 204 -0.20 -26.58 2.55
CA TYR A 204 -1.13 -25.65 3.15
C TYR A 204 -1.80 -24.77 2.08
N ASP A 205 -3.11 -24.92 1.95
CA ASP A 205 -3.99 -24.08 1.13
C ASP A 205 -4.99 -23.29 1.98
N TRP A 206 -4.75 -23.25 3.28
CA TRP A 206 -5.58 -22.59 4.28
C TRP A 206 -4.69 -21.94 5.34
N ILE A 207 -5.06 -20.74 5.76
CA ILE A 207 -4.41 -20.07 6.89
C ILE A 207 -5.43 -19.72 7.97
N GLU A 208 -4.98 -19.80 9.22
CA GLU A 208 -5.67 -19.28 10.40
C GLU A 208 -4.87 -18.06 10.89
N PRO A 209 -5.22 -16.85 10.42
CA PRO A 209 -4.50 -15.64 10.79
C PRO A 209 -4.76 -15.25 12.25
N ALA A 210 -3.74 -14.69 12.91
CA ALA A 210 -3.85 -14.12 14.24
C ALA A 210 -3.14 -12.77 14.32
N ASP A 211 -3.73 -11.79 15.01
CA ASP A 211 -3.03 -10.52 15.29
C ASP A 211 -1.95 -10.80 16.36
N PRO A 212 -0.64 -10.68 16.06
CA PRO A 212 0.42 -10.96 17.03
C PRO A 212 0.50 -9.99 18.21
N PHE A 213 -0.43 -9.04 18.27
CA PHE A 213 -0.53 -8.03 19.33
C PHE A 213 -1.80 -8.21 20.16
N ASP A 214 -2.56 -9.29 19.95
CA ASP A 214 -3.64 -9.74 20.82
C ASP A 214 -3.12 -10.81 21.80
N ASP A 215 -3.73 -10.92 22.98
CA ASP A 215 -3.30 -11.77 24.09
C ASP A 215 -3.39 -13.28 23.77
N TRP A 216 -4.01 -13.66 22.65
CA TRP A 216 -4.26 -15.03 22.22
C TRP A 216 -3.37 -15.49 21.07
N PHE A 217 -2.37 -14.69 20.68
CA PHE A 217 -1.42 -15.10 19.66
C PHE A 217 -0.63 -16.33 20.10
N GLU A 218 -0.60 -17.35 19.26
CA GLU A 218 0.23 -18.54 19.45
C GLU A 218 1.15 -18.71 18.23
N PRO A 219 2.45 -19.05 18.40
CA PRO A 219 3.42 -19.05 17.31
C PRO A 219 3.10 -19.96 16.12
N TYR A 220 2.25 -20.98 16.28
CA TYR A 220 1.82 -21.82 15.15
C TYR A 220 0.73 -21.18 14.28
N MET A 221 0.10 -20.09 14.75
CA MET A 221 -0.88 -19.34 13.97
C MET A 221 -0.19 -18.49 12.90
N ALA A 222 -0.91 -18.18 11.83
CA ALA A 222 -0.33 -17.42 10.72
C ALA A 222 -0.21 -15.94 11.08
N VAL A 223 1.00 -15.36 11.03
CA VAL A 223 1.19 -13.91 11.21
C VAL A 223 0.79 -13.18 9.91
N PRO A 224 -0.27 -12.35 9.88
CA PRO A 224 -0.79 -11.78 8.64
C PRO A 224 -0.08 -10.47 8.27
N PHE A 225 0.24 -10.31 6.99
CA PHE A 225 0.78 -9.07 6.42
C PHE A 225 0.42 -8.89 4.95
N HIS A 226 0.45 -7.64 4.47
CA HIS A 226 0.45 -7.41 3.01
C HIS A 226 1.76 -7.91 2.43
N PRO A 227 1.77 -8.62 1.29
CA PRO A 227 3.00 -9.07 0.64
C PRO A 227 3.98 -7.93 0.37
N TRP A 228 3.51 -6.73 0.03
CA TRP A 228 4.39 -5.58 -0.13
C TRP A 228 5.05 -5.14 1.17
N CYS A 229 4.41 -5.34 2.33
CA CYS A 229 4.98 -4.98 3.62
C CYS A 229 6.13 -5.94 3.95
N PHE A 230 5.98 -7.23 3.65
CA PHE A 230 7.07 -8.19 3.74
C PHE A 230 8.21 -7.86 2.76
N GLY A 231 7.88 -7.40 1.55
CA GLY A 231 8.88 -6.89 0.60
C GLY A 231 9.72 -5.73 1.15
N VAL A 232 9.10 -4.78 1.86
CA VAL A 232 9.82 -3.68 2.55
C VAL A 232 10.62 -4.21 3.73
N TYR A 233 10.06 -5.15 4.49
CA TYR A 233 10.71 -5.78 5.64
C TYR A 233 11.99 -6.49 5.23
N MET A 234 11.96 -7.27 4.15
CA MET A 234 13.15 -7.93 3.60
C MET A 234 14.26 -6.94 3.27
N LYS A 235 13.93 -5.82 2.62
CA LYS A 235 14.91 -4.77 2.28
C LYS A 235 15.51 -4.14 3.53
N LEU A 236 14.67 -3.85 4.52
CA LEU A 236 15.11 -3.27 5.77
C LEU A 236 15.97 -4.23 6.60
N CYS A 237 15.60 -5.50 6.69
CA CYS A 237 16.37 -6.51 7.40
C CYS A 237 17.74 -6.72 6.75
N LYS A 238 17.82 -6.85 5.42
CA LYS A 238 19.11 -6.89 4.73
C LYS A 238 19.97 -5.65 5.03
N LEU A 239 19.37 -4.47 5.05
CA LEU A 239 20.08 -3.22 5.34
C LEU A 239 20.53 -3.10 6.82
N ARG A 240 19.78 -3.67 7.78
CA ARG A 240 19.98 -3.44 9.22
C ARG A 240 20.58 -4.63 9.97
N LEU A 241 20.36 -5.84 9.48
CA LEU A 241 20.72 -7.14 10.06
C LEU A 241 21.63 -7.96 9.13
N GLY A 242 21.76 -7.57 7.85
CA GLY A 242 22.57 -8.29 6.86
C GLY A 242 21.90 -9.52 6.25
N HIS A 243 20.74 -9.94 6.77
CA HIS A 243 19.93 -11.04 6.28
C HIS A 243 18.45 -10.75 6.56
N VAL A 244 17.54 -11.56 6.01
CA VAL A 244 16.11 -11.52 6.36
C VAL A 244 15.90 -12.48 7.52
N GLU A 245 15.42 -11.97 8.64
CA GLU A 245 15.17 -12.74 9.85
C GLU A 245 13.68 -13.08 9.95
N ILE A 246 13.32 -14.33 10.22
CA ILE A 246 11.91 -14.79 10.28
C ILE A 246 11.65 -15.45 11.63
N ASN A 247 12.49 -16.40 12.04
CA ASN A 247 12.33 -17.10 13.30
C ASN A 247 12.29 -16.13 14.49
N LYS A 248 13.26 -15.20 14.55
CA LYS A 248 13.29 -14.21 15.63
C LYS A 248 12.19 -13.16 15.52
N LEU A 249 11.61 -12.96 14.33
CA LEU A 249 10.45 -12.08 14.18
C LEU A 249 9.22 -12.68 14.86
N VAL A 250 8.96 -13.98 14.65
CA VAL A 250 7.83 -14.65 15.29
C VAL A 250 8.05 -14.83 16.79
N ASP A 251 9.27 -15.21 17.21
CA ASP A 251 9.67 -15.26 18.63
C ASP A 251 9.53 -13.89 19.32
N TYR A 252 9.87 -12.80 18.63
CA TYR A 252 9.62 -11.44 19.11
C TYR A 252 8.14 -11.16 19.32
N PHE A 253 7.26 -11.61 18.42
CA PHE A 253 5.82 -11.44 18.56
C PHE A 253 5.25 -12.25 19.73
N ASP A 254 5.76 -13.45 19.98
CA ASP A 254 5.40 -14.25 21.15
C ASP A 254 5.82 -13.59 22.48
N ASN A 255 6.82 -12.71 22.43
CA ASN A 255 7.38 -12.01 23.60
C ASN A 255 7.15 -10.49 23.57
N ILE A 256 6.14 -10.05 22.83
CA ILE A 256 6.01 -8.65 22.40
C ILE A 256 5.90 -7.64 23.54
N GLU A 257 5.26 -8.02 24.64
CA GLU A 257 5.09 -7.19 25.85
C GLU A 257 6.43 -6.80 26.51
N SER A 258 7.51 -7.54 26.21
CA SER A 258 8.83 -7.30 26.78
C SER A 258 9.59 -6.16 26.11
N TYR A 259 9.07 -5.60 25.01
CA TYR A 259 9.80 -4.66 24.17
C TYR A 259 9.01 -3.37 23.90
N PRO A 260 9.68 -2.24 23.63
CA PRO A 260 8.99 -1.00 23.27
C PRO A 260 8.15 -1.15 21.99
N LEU A 261 6.90 -0.69 22.03
CA LEU A 261 5.94 -0.77 20.92
C LEU A 261 5.55 0.60 20.34
N GLN A 262 6.41 1.62 20.51
CA GLN A 262 6.13 2.99 20.05
C GLN A 262 5.72 3.06 18.57
N TYR A 263 6.27 2.19 17.71
CA TYR A 263 5.93 2.14 16.29
C TYR A 263 4.47 1.75 16.02
N ARG A 264 3.83 1.00 16.93
CA ARG A 264 2.41 0.62 16.88
C ARG A 264 1.54 1.55 17.72
N GLU A 265 2.00 1.95 18.90
CA GLU A 265 1.26 2.83 19.82
C GLU A 265 1.12 4.27 19.30
N GLU A 266 2.11 4.73 18.55
CA GLU A 266 2.13 6.05 17.89
C GLU A 266 2.24 5.87 16.36
N PRO A 267 1.23 5.28 15.70
CA PRO A 267 1.28 5.05 14.27
C PRO A 267 1.17 6.37 13.51
N ASP A 268 1.28 6.30 12.18
CA ASP A 268 1.05 7.48 11.34
C ASP A 268 -0.36 8.06 11.61
N PRO A 269 -0.52 9.39 11.75
CA PRO A 269 -1.80 10.00 12.05
C PRO A 269 -2.93 9.61 11.08
N ALA A 270 -2.61 9.32 9.81
CA ALA A 270 -3.59 8.86 8.84
C ALA A 270 -4.11 7.44 9.17
N VAL A 271 -3.24 6.55 9.66
CA VAL A 271 -3.63 5.22 10.14
C VAL A 271 -4.48 5.34 11.39
N GLN A 272 -4.07 6.17 12.35
CA GLN A 272 -4.83 6.37 13.59
C GLN A 272 -6.25 6.88 13.32
N LYS A 273 -6.41 7.79 12.35
CA LYS A 273 -7.73 8.31 11.97
C LYS A 273 -8.61 7.27 11.26
N ALA A 274 -8.01 6.32 10.53
CA ALA A 274 -8.72 5.30 9.77
C ALA A 274 -9.05 4.04 10.60
N ALA A 275 -8.33 3.83 11.70
CA ALA A 275 -8.42 2.67 12.59
C ALA A 275 -9.62 2.73 13.55
N ASP A 276 -10.83 2.55 13.02
CA ASP A 276 -12.07 2.34 13.80
C ASP A 276 -12.41 0.83 13.87
N GLU A 277 -13.64 0.46 14.28
CA GLU A 277 -14.18 -0.91 14.21
C GLU A 277 -13.91 -1.51 12.81
N ASN A 278 -14.37 -0.81 11.76
CA ASN A 278 -13.99 -1.09 10.38
C ASN A 278 -13.10 0.02 9.83
N TRP A 279 -12.26 -0.31 8.84
CA TRP A 279 -11.38 0.67 8.23
C TRP A 279 -12.16 1.85 7.59
N VAL A 280 -11.86 3.07 8.02
CA VAL A 280 -12.52 4.30 7.53
C VAL A 280 -11.71 4.92 6.38
N HIS A 281 -12.35 5.12 5.23
CA HIS A 281 -11.70 5.58 4.01
C HIS A 281 -11.73 7.11 3.91
N ILE A 282 -10.74 7.77 4.52
CA ILE A 282 -10.71 9.24 4.60
C ILE A 282 -10.16 9.85 3.31
N SER A 283 -10.90 10.81 2.74
CA SER A 283 -10.45 11.57 1.56
C SER A 283 -9.13 12.32 1.83
N GLY A 284 -8.18 12.19 0.91
CA GLY A 284 -6.81 12.69 1.01
C GLY A 284 -5.82 11.68 1.60
N ASP A 285 -6.30 10.62 2.24
CA ASP A 285 -5.49 9.56 2.83
C ASP A 285 -5.45 8.28 1.95
N GLU A 286 -5.87 8.35 0.68
CA GLU A 286 -5.92 7.21 -0.27
C GLU A 286 -4.53 6.57 -0.48
N TRP A 287 -3.47 7.33 -0.24
CA TRP A 287 -2.09 6.85 -0.31
C TRP A 287 -1.82 5.70 0.67
N LEU A 288 -2.63 5.50 1.72
CA LEU A 288 -2.54 4.32 2.60
C LEU A 288 -2.78 3.01 1.84
N ALA A 289 -3.61 3.04 0.80
CA ALA A 289 -3.91 1.89 -0.05
C ALA A 289 -2.99 1.79 -1.28
N ALA A 290 -2.09 2.75 -1.50
CA ALA A 290 -1.25 2.77 -2.69
C ALA A 290 -0.10 1.75 -2.59
N ASN A 291 0.04 0.88 -3.59
CA ASN A 291 1.08 -0.13 -3.64
C ASN A 291 2.49 0.52 -3.66
N PRO A 292 3.36 0.23 -2.69
CA PRO A 292 4.67 0.88 -2.58
C PRO A 292 5.65 0.49 -3.69
N PHE A 293 5.40 -0.59 -4.43
CA PHE A 293 6.20 -1.02 -5.58
C PHE A 293 5.71 -0.42 -6.91
N TYR A 294 4.50 0.16 -6.95
CA TYR A 294 3.94 0.79 -8.13
C TYR A 294 3.85 2.32 -7.96
N VAL A 295 4.83 3.04 -8.53
CA VAL A 295 4.86 4.51 -8.46
C VAL A 295 5.08 5.10 -9.86
N PRO A 296 4.02 5.28 -10.67
CA PRO A 296 4.14 5.69 -12.08
C PRO A 296 4.96 6.99 -12.25
N LYS A 297 4.67 8.00 -11.42
CA LYS A 297 5.36 9.28 -11.49
C LYS A 297 6.85 9.19 -11.13
N LEU A 298 7.24 8.22 -10.30
CA LEU A 298 8.64 8.01 -9.96
C LEU A 298 9.43 7.51 -11.17
N ARG A 299 8.87 6.61 -11.99
CA ARG A 299 9.51 6.13 -13.22
C ARG A 299 9.88 7.29 -14.16
N GLU A 300 8.98 8.25 -14.32
CA GLU A 300 9.25 9.47 -15.09
C GLU A 300 10.36 10.33 -14.48
N ILE A 301 10.37 10.49 -13.16
CA ILE A 301 11.37 11.28 -12.44
C ILE A 301 12.76 10.63 -12.55
N LEU A 302 12.86 9.32 -12.35
CA LEU A 302 14.10 8.55 -12.51
C LEU A 302 14.60 8.66 -13.96
N GLY A 303 13.72 8.46 -14.93
CA GLY A 303 14.04 8.61 -16.35
C GLY A 303 14.64 9.98 -16.68
N ARG A 304 13.99 11.05 -16.20
CA ARG A 304 14.47 12.43 -16.40
C ARG A 304 15.81 12.69 -15.72
N ALA A 305 16.02 12.18 -14.51
CA ALA A 305 17.27 12.35 -13.79
C ALA A 305 18.45 11.64 -14.47
N MET A 306 18.21 10.55 -15.18
CA MET A 306 19.22 9.80 -15.93
C MET A 306 19.46 10.33 -17.35
N ASP A 307 18.52 11.11 -17.91
CA ASP A 307 18.62 11.72 -19.23
C ASP A 307 19.58 12.91 -19.21
N THR A 308 20.87 12.61 -19.09
CA THR A 308 21.95 13.59 -19.01
C THR A 308 22.69 13.69 -20.35
N GLY A 309 23.25 14.86 -20.66
CA GLY A 309 24.08 15.04 -21.87
C GLY A 309 25.45 14.34 -21.79
N PRO A 310 26.20 14.23 -22.89
CA PRO A 310 27.53 13.62 -22.88
C PRO A 310 28.56 14.39 -22.03
N SER A 311 28.36 15.69 -21.81
CA SER A 311 29.22 16.55 -21.00
C SER A 311 28.90 16.55 -19.50
N PHE A 312 27.83 15.88 -19.08
CA PHE A 312 27.40 15.86 -17.68
C PHE A 312 28.43 15.14 -16.79
N SER A 313 28.74 15.75 -15.66
CA SER A 313 29.53 15.15 -14.58
C SER A 313 28.80 15.30 -13.24
N PRO A 314 28.79 14.26 -12.38
CA PRO A 314 28.32 14.41 -11.00
C PRO A 314 29.13 15.42 -10.18
N GLN A 315 30.31 15.83 -10.64
CA GLN A 315 31.13 16.87 -10.03
C GLN A 315 30.75 18.28 -10.49
N ASP A 316 29.81 18.40 -11.44
CA ASP A 316 29.30 19.71 -11.87
C ASP A 316 28.59 20.42 -10.71
N GLY A 317 28.59 21.74 -10.74
CA GLY A 317 27.84 22.57 -9.79
C GLY A 317 26.34 22.45 -10.03
N ALA A 318 25.57 22.17 -8.98
CA ALA A 318 24.13 21.98 -9.04
C ALA A 318 23.32 23.28 -9.24
N PHE A 319 23.94 24.45 -9.07
CA PHE A 319 23.24 25.74 -9.12
C PHE A 319 23.76 26.62 -10.24
N GLU A 320 22.96 27.58 -10.69
CA GLU A 320 23.43 28.57 -11.68
C GLU A 320 24.52 29.46 -11.07
N PRO A 321 25.65 29.70 -11.76
CA PRO A 321 26.70 30.59 -11.26
C PRO A 321 26.19 32.01 -11.02
N LEU A 322 26.59 32.62 -9.91
CA LEU A 322 26.27 34.02 -9.62
C LEU A 322 27.04 34.95 -10.57
N ILE A 323 26.33 35.77 -11.34
CA ILE A 323 26.85 36.60 -12.46
C ILE A 323 27.79 37.75 -12.02
N SER A 324 27.92 38.04 -10.72
CA SER A 324 28.73 39.16 -10.22
C SER A 324 29.37 38.82 -8.88
N MET A 325 30.71 38.91 -8.78
CA MET A 325 31.40 38.77 -7.50
C MET A 325 32.45 39.87 -7.29
N ASP A 326 32.16 40.75 -6.32
CA ASP A 326 33.14 41.62 -5.70
C ASP A 326 34.24 40.82 -5.00
N LYS A 327 35.48 41.30 -5.13
CA LYS A 327 36.71 40.63 -4.67
C LYS A 327 36.92 40.62 -3.15
N ASN A 328 36.07 41.29 -2.38
CA ASN A 328 36.22 41.40 -0.93
C ASN A 328 35.17 40.58 -0.20
N THR A 329 35.45 39.29 -0.01
CA THR A 329 34.65 38.44 0.88
C THR A 329 35.45 38.20 2.16
N SER A 330 34.96 38.65 3.32
CA SER A 330 35.47 38.26 4.65
C SER A 330 35.06 36.84 5.03
N ASP A 331 34.84 35.98 4.03
CA ASP A 331 34.33 34.62 4.20
C ASP A 331 35.45 33.76 4.83
N PRO A 332 35.26 33.22 6.04
CA PRO A 332 36.30 32.46 6.72
C PRO A 332 36.69 31.18 5.97
N PHE A 333 35.81 30.67 5.09
CA PHE A 333 36.08 29.50 4.26
C PHE A 333 36.84 29.85 2.98
N ALA A 334 37.08 31.14 2.69
CA ALA A 334 37.67 31.57 1.43
C ALA A 334 39.08 31.02 1.18
N GLY A 335 39.84 30.77 2.25
CA GLY A 335 41.21 30.26 2.20
C GLY A 335 41.35 28.74 2.25
N LEU A 336 40.25 27.99 2.37
CA LEU A 336 40.31 26.53 2.48
C LEU A 336 40.36 25.86 1.09
N PRO A 337 41.12 24.77 0.94
CA PRO A 337 41.06 23.90 -0.25
C PRO A 337 39.68 23.25 -0.41
N GLN A 338 39.31 22.88 -1.65
CA GLN A 338 38.01 22.29 -1.96
C GLN A 338 37.78 20.99 -1.18
N GLU A 339 38.82 20.18 -0.99
CA GLU A 339 38.75 18.91 -0.26
C GLU A 339 38.30 19.12 1.19
N ILE A 340 38.73 20.21 1.82
CA ILE A 340 38.31 20.54 3.19
C ILE A 340 36.86 21.03 3.21
N LEU A 341 36.43 21.77 2.18
CA LEU A 341 35.04 22.18 2.03
C LEU A 341 34.12 20.98 1.83
N ASP A 342 34.53 20.02 1.01
CA ASP A 342 33.80 18.77 0.76
C ASP A 342 33.70 17.94 2.05
N MET A 343 34.81 17.80 2.81
CA MET A 343 34.78 17.15 4.12
C MET A 343 33.82 17.82 5.11
N ILE A 344 33.73 19.16 5.10
CA ILE A 344 32.77 19.88 5.94
C ILE A 344 31.34 19.50 5.52
N ILE A 345 31.03 19.57 4.23
CA ILE A 345 29.70 19.22 3.69
C ILE A 345 29.33 17.77 3.99
N ASP A 346 30.28 16.84 3.88
CA ASP A 346 30.09 15.41 4.13
C ASP A 346 29.72 15.10 5.60
N ASN A 347 29.88 16.05 6.52
CA ASN A 347 29.51 15.90 7.94
C ASN A 347 28.27 16.72 8.32
N LEU A 348 27.62 17.41 7.39
CA LEU A 348 26.47 18.27 7.66
C LEU A 348 25.15 17.66 7.18
N SER A 349 24.10 17.91 7.96
CA SER A 349 22.72 17.60 7.58
C SER A 349 22.25 18.48 6.42
N THR A 350 21.20 18.07 5.70
CA THR A 350 20.56 18.89 4.67
C THR A 350 20.22 20.31 5.16
N LYS A 351 19.74 20.45 6.40
CA LYS A 351 19.36 21.73 6.99
C LYS A 351 20.57 22.63 7.24
N ASP A 352 21.66 22.04 7.71
CA ASP A 352 22.90 22.79 7.99
C ASP A 352 23.61 23.18 6.70
N ILE A 353 23.60 22.30 5.69
CA ILE A 353 24.07 22.62 4.33
C ILE A 353 23.27 23.81 3.78
N ALA A 354 21.94 23.77 3.85
CA ALA A 354 21.11 24.86 3.37
C ALA A 354 21.41 26.19 4.10
N SER A 355 21.63 26.13 5.41
CA SER A 355 22.00 27.30 6.22
C SER A 355 23.39 27.83 5.85
N LEU A 356 24.36 26.94 5.67
CA LEU A 356 25.74 27.26 5.30
C LEU A 356 25.81 27.97 3.94
N ARG A 357 25.01 27.52 2.97
CA ARG A 357 24.87 28.16 1.64
C ARG A 357 24.38 29.61 1.69
N LEU A 358 23.59 29.98 2.71
CA LEU A 358 23.07 31.34 2.86
C LEU A 358 24.12 32.30 3.44
N VAL A 359 25.10 31.79 4.19
CA VAL A 359 26.06 32.61 4.95
C VAL A 359 27.46 32.60 4.35
N SER A 360 27.85 31.56 3.60
CA SER A 360 29.15 31.44 2.96
C SER A 360 29.01 31.19 1.47
N ARG A 361 29.69 32.03 0.68
CA ARG A 361 29.60 31.97 -0.79
C ARG A 361 30.39 30.79 -1.33
N LYS A 362 31.38 30.30 -0.58
CA LYS A 362 32.16 29.11 -0.96
C LYS A 362 31.32 27.85 -1.08
N PHE A 363 30.21 27.75 -0.34
CA PHE A 363 29.30 26.62 -0.43
C PHE A 363 28.12 26.86 -1.38
N TYR A 364 28.07 28.00 -2.09
CA TYR A 364 26.93 28.28 -2.97
C TYR A 364 26.79 27.22 -4.07
N GLN A 365 27.91 26.89 -4.72
CA GLN A 365 28.02 25.79 -5.67
C GLN A 365 28.34 24.50 -4.91
N LEU A 366 27.49 23.49 -5.10
CA LEU A 366 27.67 22.16 -4.52
C LEU A 366 27.67 21.14 -5.66
N HIS A 367 28.51 20.11 -5.55
CA HIS A 367 28.57 19.05 -6.56
C HIS A 367 27.25 18.27 -6.60
N VAL A 368 26.77 17.97 -7.80
CA VAL A 368 25.56 17.16 -8.00
C VAL A 368 25.62 15.84 -7.22
N SER A 369 26.79 15.23 -7.07
CA SER A 369 26.99 13.98 -6.31
C SER A 369 26.60 14.07 -4.84
N LEU A 370 26.59 15.25 -4.22
CA LEU A 370 26.16 15.42 -2.82
C LEU A 370 24.74 14.88 -2.60
N TRP A 371 23.85 15.10 -3.57
CA TRP A 371 22.46 14.67 -3.45
C TRP A 371 22.29 13.16 -3.46
N TYR A 372 23.25 12.39 -3.98
CA TYR A 372 23.22 10.94 -3.85
C TYR A 372 23.23 10.52 -2.38
N ARG A 373 24.15 11.09 -1.59
CA ARG A 373 24.22 10.89 -0.14
C ARG A 373 22.94 11.37 0.55
N LEU A 374 22.48 12.59 0.23
CA LEU A 374 21.28 13.16 0.84
C LEU A 374 20.01 12.35 0.55
N ILE A 375 19.90 11.72 -0.62
CA ILE A 375 18.79 10.81 -0.91
C ILE A 375 18.84 9.59 0.03
N GLN A 376 20.02 8.98 0.20
CA GLN A 376 20.17 7.82 1.07
C GLN A 376 19.89 8.16 2.55
N GLU A 377 20.24 9.37 2.99
CA GLU A 377 20.01 9.85 4.35
C GLU A 377 18.56 10.30 4.60
N ASP A 378 18.03 11.18 3.73
CA ASP A 378 16.71 11.81 3.93
C ASP A 378 15.55 10.95 3.42
N MET A 379 15.81 10.07 2.46
CA MET A 379 14.80 9.27 1.74
C MET A 379 15.27 7.82 1.55
N PRO A 380 15.68 7.10 2.63
CA PRO A 380 16.19 5.74 2.52
C PRO A 380 15.19 4.76 1.90
N TRP A 381 13.89 5.04 1.98
CA TRP A 381 12.84 4.28 1.28
C TRP A 381 12.88 4.41 -0.25
N LEU A 382 13.67 5.32 -0.84
CA LEU A 382 13.92 5.37 -2.28
C LEU A 382 15.03 4.36 -2.65
N TRP A 383 14.73 3.08 -2.47
CA TRP A 383 15.72 2.00 -2.57
C TRP A 383 16.28 1.78 -3.96
N GLU A 384 15.65 2.29 -5.01
CA GLU A 384 16.19 2.24 -6.37
C GLU A 384 17.58 2.90 -6.47
N VAL A 385 17.93 3.76 -5.51
CA VAL A 385 19.22 4.47 -5.44
C VAL A 385 20.35 3.64 -4.82
N TRP A 386 20.04 2.58 -4.07
CA TRP A 386 21.04 1.79 -3.34
C TRP A 386 20.84 0.27 -3.42
N SER A 387 19.77 -0.20 -4.07
CA SER A 387 19.43 -1.61 -4.26
C SER A 387 19.12 -1.86 -5.74
N ASP A 388 19.71 -2.91 -6.30
CA ASP A 388 19.47 -3.42 -7.66
C ASP A 388 18.53 -4.65 -7.67
N GLU A 389 18.01 -5.03 -6.51
CA GLU A 389 17.09 -6.16 -6.38
C GLU A 389 15.79 -5.89 -7.14
N LYS A 390 15.33 -6.92 -7.87
CA LYS A 390 13.99 -6.91 -8.47
C LYS A 390 12.91 -6.74 -7.39
N PRO A 391 11.74 -6.17 -7.73
CA PRO A 391 10.58 -6.17 -6.85
C PRO A 391 10.26 -7.58 -6.34
N TYR A 392 9.79 -7.66 -5.09
CA TYR A 392 9.30 -8.92 -4.53
C TYR A 392 8.06 -9.38 -5.30
N PHE A 393 8.09 -10.58 -5.90
CA PHE A 393 7.03 -11.07 -6.78
C PHE A 393 5.64 -11.00 -6.15
N TRP A 394 5.47 -11.55 -4.94
CA TRP A 394 4.17 -11.57 -4.26
C TRP A 394 3.65 -10.16 -3.91
N ALA A 395 4.48 -9.13 -3.88
CA ALA A 395 4.06 -7.73 -3.73
C ALA A 395 3.43 -7.10 -4.99
N THR A 396 3.44 -7.82 -6.12
CA THR A 396 3.06 -7.31 -7.45
C THR A 396 1.85 -8.03 -8.06
N VAL A 397 1.34 -9.04 -7.37
CA VAL A 397 0.20 -9.86 -7.78
C VAL A 397 -0.80 -9.97 -6.62
N THR A 398 -2.05 -10.26 -6.94
CA THR A 398 -3.14 -10.52 -6.00
C THR A 398 -3.54 -12.00 -6.07
N GLU A 399 -4.36 -12.47 -5.14
CA GLU A 399 -4.90 -13.83 -5.23
C GLU A 399 -5.69 -14.03 -6.54
N GLY A 400 -6.51 -13.04 -6.91
CA GLY A 400 -7.25 -13.06 -8.18
C GLY A 400 -6.36 -13.24 -9.41
N ASP A 401 -5.14 -12.70 -9.43
CA ASP A 401 -4.19 -12.95 -10.53
C ASP A 401 -3.73 -14.41 -10.57
N ILE A 402 -3.46 -15.00 -9.40
CA ILE A 402 -3.07 -16.41 -9.29
C ILE A 402 -4.20 -17.30 -9.76
N GLN A 403 -5.44 -17.02 -9.35
CA GLN A 403 -6.62 -17.75 -9.79
C GLN A 403 -6.83 -17.68 -11.31
N GLN A 404 -6.65 -16.50 -11.91
CA GLN A 404 -6.75 -16.31 -13.36
C GLN A 404 -5.64 -17.01 -14.15
N ASN A 405 -4.46 -17.16 -13.55
CA ASN A 405 -3.28 -17.77 -14.16
C ASN A 405 -2.92 -19.12 -13.53
N LYS A 406 -3.92 -19.87 -13.03
CA LYS A 406 -3.69 -21.15 -12.34
C LYS A 406 -2.92 -22.15 -13.21
N GLY A 407 -1.93 -22.80 -12.60
CA GLY A 407 -1.12 -23.86 -13.20
C GLY A 407 -1.66 -25.24 -12.82
N GLU A 408 -0.84 -26.01 -12.13
CA GLU A 408 -1.25 -27.32 -11.62
C GLU A 408 -2.29 -27.16 -10.51
N THR A 409 -3.30 -28.01 -10.56
CA THR A 409 -4.41 -28.02 -9.59
C THR A 409 -4.61 -29.42 -9.04
N ARG A 410 -5.02 -29.52 -7.78
CA ARG A 410 -5.37 -30.79 -7.13
C ARG A 410 -6.79 -30.73 -6.63
N ILE A 411 -7.56 -31.80 -6.81
CA ILE A 411 -8.89 -31.93 -6.20
C ILE A 411 -8.73 -32.63 -4.86
N GLU A 412 -9.12 -31.95 -3.79
CA GLU A 412 -9.14 -32.50 -2.44
C GLU A 412 -10.47 -32.17 -1.79
N PHE A 413 -11.11 -33.20 -1.19
CA PHE A 413 -12.44 -33.07 -0.59
C PHE A 413 -13.50 -32.40 -1.49
N GLY A 414 -13.38 -32.56 -2.81
CA GLY A 414 -14.29 -31.98 -3.80
C GLY A 414 -14.06 -30.49 -4.11
N LYS A 415 -13.01 -29.87 -3.55
CA LYS A 415 -12.59 -28.50 -3.88
C LYS A 415 -11.34 -28.53 -4.75
N GLU A 416 -11.29 -27.63 -5.73
CA GLU A 416 -10.10 -27.40 -6.56
C GLU A 416 -9.11 -26.53 -5.77
N LYS A 417 -7.90 -27.07 -5.56
CA LYS A 417 -6.78 -26.36 -4.94
C LYS A 417 -5.77 -26.00 -6.02
N ILE A 418 -5.34 -24.75 -6.06
CA ILE A 418 -4.32 -24.27 -6.99
C ILE A 418 -2.95 -24.53 -6.36
N MET A 419 -2.13 -25.36 -6.98
CA MET A 419 -0.80 -25.72 -6.46
C MET A 419 0.30 -24.83 -7.03
N THR A 420 0.16 -24.36 -8.26
CA THR A 420 1.13 -23.49 -8.92
C THR A 420 0.43 -22.45 -9.81
N HIS A 421 1.19 -21.49 -10.33
CA HIS A 421 0.72 -20.51 -11.31
C HIS A 421 1.53 -20.59 -12.60
N THR A 422 0.95 -20.07 -13.69
CA THR A 422 1.57 -20.00 -15.02
C THR A 422 2.20 -18.64 -15.33
N ILE A 423 2.13 -17.68 -14.39
CA ILE A 423 2.72 -16.34 -14.55
C ILE A 423 4.22 -16.46 -14.82
N ASN A 424 4.68 -15.87 -15.92
CA ASN A 424 6.09 -15.71 -16.20
C ASN A 424 6.66 -14.63 -15.28
N VAL A 425 7.28 -15.04 -14.17
CA VAL A 425 7.78 -14.16 -13.11
C VAL A 425 8.77 -13.13 -13.66
N ASP A 426 9.69 -13.53 -14.54
CA ASP A 426 10.70 -12.62 -15.09
C ASP A 426 10.07 -11.55 -16.00
N GLU A 427 9.16 -11.93 -16.89
CA GLU A 427 8.47 -10.99 -17.77
C GLU A 427 7.57 -10.03 -16.96
N HIS A 428 6.89 -10.55 -15.95
CA HIS A 428 6.06 -9.76 -15.04
C HIS A 428 6.90 -8.74 -14.28
N LEU A 429 7.95 -9.20 -13.59
CA LEU A 429 8.83 -8.32 -12.81
C LEU A 429 9.55 -7.29 -13.67
N ALA A 430 9.84 -7.56 -14.95
CA ALA A 430 10.41 -6.57 -15.86
C ALA A 430 9.50 -5.33 -16.03
N LYS A 431 8.17 -5.51 -15.99
CA LYS A 431 7.19 -4.40 -16.08
C LYS A 431 7.13 -3.58 -14.79
N TRP A 432 7.35 -4.24 -13.65
CA TRP A 432 7.34 -3.63 -12.32
C TRP A 432 8.67 -2.99 -11.92
N THR A 433 9.77 -3.48 -12.45
CA THR A 433 11.11 -3.01 -12.11
C THR A 433 11.27 -1.54 -12.50
N MET A 434 11.64 -0.71 -11.52
CA MET A 434 11.94 0.70 -11.74
C MET A 434 13.30 0.87 -12.43
N PRO A 435 13.49 1.94 -13.23
CA PRO A 435 14.79 2.22 -13.82
C PRO A 435 15.84 2.47 -12.72
N ILE A 436 16.96 1.73 -12.77
CA ILE A 436 18.04 1.83 -11.77
C ILE A 436 18.98 3.00 -12.14
N PRO A 437 19.10 4.04 -11.30
CA PRO A 437 19.99 5.18 -11.55
C PRO A 437 21.46 4.77 -11.60
N ALA A 438 22.12 5.07 -12.72
CA ALA A 438 23.56 4.87 -12.85
C ALA A 438 24.33 6.00 -12.13
N PRO A 439 25.20 5.72 -11.13
CA PRO A 439 25.77 6.78 -10.28
C PRO A 439 26.56 7.87 -11.00
N ARG A 440 27.21 7.53 -12.11
CA ARG A 440 28.01 8.48 -12.91
C ARG A 440 27.20 9.26 -13.95
N ARG A 441 25.94 8.88 -14.18
CA ARG A 441 25.09 9.38 -15.27
C ARG A 441 23.76 9.94 -14.77
N THR A 442 23.56 9.99 -13.46
CA THR A 442 22.34 10.49 -12.84
C THR A 442 22.57 11.89 -12.30
N ASN A 443 21.69 12.81 -12.67
CA ASN A 443 21.59 14.12 -12.03
C ASN A 443 20.85 13.96 -10.69
N TRP A 444 21.62 13.66 -9.64
CA TRP A 444 21.11 13.43 -8.29
C TRP A 444 20.41 14.65 -7.68
N PHE A 445 20.86 15.86 -8.02
CA PHE A 445 20.20 17.10 -7.62
C PHE A 445 18.79 17.17 -8.20
N LEU A 446 18.66 16.94 -9.51
CA LEU A 446 17.37 16.92 -10.19
C LEU A 446 16.46 15.86 -9.57
N LEU A 447 16.94 14.62 -9.37
CA LEU A 447 16.18 13.55 -8.72
C LEU A 447 15.64 13.97 -7.35
N TYR A 448 16.52 14.46 -6.47
CA TYR A 448 16.13 14.89 -5.13
C TYR A 448 15.07 16.01 -5.16
N THR A 449 15.27 17.00 -6.03
CA THR A 449 14.34 18.13 -6.14
C THR A 449 13.01 17.72 -6.76
N ASP A 450 13.00 16.86 -7.77
CA ASP A 450 11.77 16.44 -8.45
C ASP A 450 10.93 15.52 -7.56
N VAL A 451 11.55 14.64 -6.77
CA VAL A 451 10.83 13.85 -5.75
C VAL A 451 10.14 14.77 -4.74
N LYS A 452 10.85 15.77 -4.22
CA LYS A 452 10.27 16.75 -3.27
C LYS A 452 9.19 17.62 -3.91
N ARG A 453 9.42 18.10 -5.13
CA ARG A 453 8.50 18.97 -5.87
C ARG A 453 7.21 18.25 -6.24
N HIS A 454 7.29 16.97 -6.56
CA HIS A 454 6.15 16.15 -6.98
C HIS A 454 5.63 15.24 -5.87
N TRP A 455 5.99 15.49 -4.60
CA TRP A 455 5.67 14.63 -3.47
C TRP A 455 4.18 14.24 -3.44
N SER A 456 3.25 15.19 -3.60
CA SER A 456 1.79 14.92 -3.60
C SER A 456 1.29 13.99 -4.71
N LYS A 457 2.10 13.68 -5.72
CA LYS A 457 1.78 12.76 -6.83
C LYS A 457 2.52 11.42 -6.71
N LEU A 458 3.16 11.15 -5.57
CA LEU A 458 3.99 9.97 -5.32
C LEU A 458 3.38 9.12 -4.20
N ARG A 459 2.08 8.81 -4.30
CA ARG A 459 1.31 8.10 -3.25
C ARG A 459 1.96 6.81 -2.80
N GLY A 460 2.39 5.96 -3.73
CA GLY A 460 3.11 4.74 -3.39
C GLY A 460 4.42 5.01 -2.62
N LEU A 461 5.13 6.13 -2.87
CA LEU A 461 6.28 6.52 -2.05
C LEU A 461 5.89 7.07 -0.67
N TRP A 462 4.70 7.67 -0.52
CA TRP A 462 4.19 8.06 0.80
C TRP A 462 3.93 6.82 1.64
N ASN A 463 3.21 5.85 1.07
CA ASN A 463 2.95 4.58 1.75
C ASN A 463 4.27 3.87 2.07
N ARG A 464 5.19 3.83 1.11
CA ARG A 464 6.52 3.26 1.29
C ARG A 464 7.28 3.92 2.44
N ARG A 465 7.28 5.25 2.54
CA ARG A 465 7.91 5.98 3.66
C ARG A 465 7.27 5.63 4.99
N ARG A 466 5.93 5.56 5.04
CA ARG A 466 5.18 5.21 6.25
C ARG A 466 5.53 3.80 6.72
N ILE A 467 5.40 2.81 5.84
CA ILE A 467 5.74 1.39 6.11
C ILE A 467 7.20 1.29 6.55
N TRP A 468 8.11 1.98 5.86
CA TRP A 468 9.52 2.01 6.21
C TRP A 468 9.76 2.50 7.64
N ASN A 469 9.10 3.60 8.04
CA ASN A 469 9.25 4.14 9.40
C ASN A 469 8.67 3.20 10.46
N TYR A 470 7.49 2.62 10.22
CA TYR A 470 6.89 1.62 11.11
C TYR A 470 7.85 0.45 11.32
N GLN A 471 8.36 -0.11 10.22
CA GLN A 471 9.24 -1.28 10.26
C GLN A 471 10.64 -0.99 10.78
N GLN A 472 11.15 0.24 10.68
CA GLN A 472 12.40 0.63 11.35
C GLN A 472 12.23 0.56 12.88
N GLY A 473 11.08 0.98 13.41
CA GLY A 473 10.76 0.84 14.82
C GLY A 473 10.63 -0.63 15.24
N LEU A 474 9.89 -1.43 14.47
CA LEU A 474 9.78 -2.88 14.66
C LEU A 474 11.17 -3.55 14.68
N ILE A 475 12.03 -3.25 13.71
CA ILE A 475 13.39 -3.82 13.63
C ILE A 475 14.28 -3.35 14.78
N ALA A 476 14.09 -2.13 15.30
CA ALA A 476 14.81 -1.67 16.47
C ALA A 476 14.44 -2.52 17.71
N SER A 477 13.16 -2.80 17.91
CA SER A 477 12.69 -3.68 18.99
C SER A 477 13.11 -5.14 18.78
N LEU A 478 13.01 -5.66 17.56
CA LEU A 478 13.49 -6.99 17.18
C LEU A 478 15.00 -7.15 17.46
N LYS A 479 15.81 -6.12 17.19
CA LYS A 479 17.24 -6.14 17.53
C LYS A 479 17.49 -6.28 19.03
N MET A 480 16.68 -5.61 19.87
CA MET A 480 16.78 -5.78 21.32
C MET A 480 16.45 -7.22 21.71
N HIS A 481 15.43 -7.82 21.08
CA HIS A 481 15.05 -9.21 21.30
C HIS A 481 16.17 -10.19 20.94
N ILE A 482 16.74 -10.08 19.74
CA ILE A 482 17.85 -10.92 19.28
C ILE A 482 19.01 -10.86 20.29
N LEU A 483 19.45 -9.65 20.67
CA LEU A 483 20.55 -9.46 21.62
C LEU A 483 20.24 -10.07 23.01
N SER A 484 19.00 -9.94 23.49
CA SER A 484 18.61 -10.54 24.77
C SER A 484 18.57 -12.08 24.73
N SER A 485 18.20 -12.66 23.59
CA SER A 485 18.13 -14.11 23.43
C SER A 485 19.52 -14.76 23.34
N ASP A 486 20.49 -14.05 22.75
CA ASP A 486 21.87 -14.54 22.60
C ASP A 486 22.60 -14.59 23.96
N ASP A 487 22.35 -13.60 24.83
CA ASP A 487 22.94 -13.54 26.19
C ASP A 487 22.49 -14.69 27.11
N HIS A 488 21.39 -15.39 26.78
CA HIS A 488 20.92 -16.57 27.51
C HIS A 488 21.51 -17.90 27.02
N THR A 489 22.29 -17.87 25.94
CA THR A 489 22.93 -19.05 25.33
C THR A 489 24.46 -19.12 25.54
N ALA A 490 25.04 -18.12 26.21
CA ALA A 490 26.44 -18.06 26.64
C ALA A 490 26.57 -18.33 28.15
#